data_AF-A0A6H2NIF1-F1
#
_entry.id   AF-A0A6H2NIF1-F1
#
_cell.length_a   1.000
_cell.length_b   1.000
_cell.length_c   1.000
_cell.angle_alpha   90.00
_cell.angle_beta   90.00
_cell.angle_gamma   90.00
#
_symmetry.space_group_name_H-M   'P 1'
#
loop_
_entity.id
_entity.type
_entity.pdbx_description
1 polymer ?
#
loop_
_entity_poly.entity_id
_entity_poly.type
_entity_poly.pdbx_seq_one_letter_code
_entity_poly.pdbx_strand_id
1 'polypeptide(L)'
;MLAHPAIVLAATWVPVAEASQGQQQQFVDLDSITVLGPGQVQASSYYVDRRAGSPQRTTYLTEYDCQGRRFRDVVFDGPVGSAQWQPVDPDPLNRAAMDFACAIAQTDQP
;
A
#
# COMPACT_ATOMS: atom_id res chain seq x y z
N MET A 1 -2.72 2.94 38.74
CA MET A 1 -2.57 2.45 37.35
C MET A 1 -2.28 3.65 36.49
N LEU A 2 -1.07 3.75 35.93
CA LEU A 2 -0.70 4.83 35.02
C LEU A 2 -1.13 4.40 33.60
N ALA A 3 -2.16 5.03 33.07
CA ALA A 3 -2.51 4.93 31.66
C ALA A 3 -1.42 5.66 30.87
N HIS A 4 -0.61 4.92 30.13
CA HIS A 4 0.33 5.52 29.19
C HIS A 4 -0.49 5.99 27.99
N PRO A 5 -0.40 7.28 27.60
CA PRO A 5 -1.02 7.72 26.36
C PRO A 5 -0.33 6.96 25.22
N ALA A 6 -1.10 6.17 24.47
CA ALA A 6 -0.63 5.64 23.20
C ALA A 6 -0.34 6.86 22.30
N ILE A 7 0.93 7.03 21.92
CA ILE A 7 1.31 8.00 20.92
C ILE A 7 0.70 7.48 19.61
N VAL A 8 -0.39 8.12 19.16
CA VAL A 8 -0.91 7.91 17.81
C VAL A 8 0.07 8.60 16.88
N LEU A 9 0.93 7.81 16.23
CA LEU A 9 1.72 8.30 15.11
C LEU A 9 0.74 8.72 14.01
N ALA A 10 0.86 9.95 13.54
CA ALA A 10 0.06 10.44 12.42
C ALA A 10 0.56 9.78 11.13
N ALA A 11 -0.33 9.13 10.39
CA ALA A 11 0.02 8.45 9.14
C ALA A 11 0.64 9.41 8.10
N THR A 12 1.77 9.02 7.52
CA THR A 12 2.50 9.75 6.48
C THR A 12 2.19 9.17 5.10
N TRP A 13 1.14 9.69 4.47
CA TRP A 13 0.71 9.22 3.14
C TRP A 13 1.55 9.82 2.01
N VAL A 14 2.23 8.96 1.26
CA VAL A 14 3.09 9.30 0.12
C VAL A 14 2.41 8.93 -1.20
N PRO A 15 2.25 9.85 -2.17
CA PRO A 15 1.81 9.50 -3.51
C PRO A 15 2.90 8.71 -4.24
N VAL A 16 2.57 7.53 -4.73
CA VAL A 16 3.56 6.63 -5.38
C VAL A 16 3.31 6.46 -6.88
N ALA A 17 2.07 6.64 -7.34
CA ALA A 17 1.74 6.59 -8.76
C ALA A 17 0.44 7.29 -9.10
N GLU A 18 0.33 7.64 -10.38
CA GLU A 18 -0.91 8.10 -11.01
C GLU A 18 -1.14 7.40 -12.35
N ALA A 19 -2.41 7.29 -12.73
CA ALA A 19 -2.82 6.76 -14.02
C ALA A 19 -4.03 7.55 -14.56
N SER A 20 -4.36 7.32 -15.83
CA SER A 20 -5.53 7.94 -16.49
C SER A 20 -5.55 9.47 -16.35
N GLN A 21 -4.42 10.15 -16.61
CA GLN A 21 -4.28 11.61 -16.51
C GLN A 21 -4.64 12.16 -15.11
N GLY A 22 -4.19 11.49 -14.05
CA GLY A 22 -4.42 11.89 -12.66
C GLY A 22 -5.82 11.56 -12.11
N GLN A 23 -6.66 10.89 -12.90
CA GLN A 23 -7.96 10.39 -12.44
C GLN A 23 -7.84 9.20 -11.49
N GLN A 24 -6.69 8.53 -11.50
CA GLN A 24 -6.38 7.43 -10.61
C GLN A 24 -5.07 7.76 -9.89
N GLN A 25 -5.05 7.62 -8.57
CA GLN A 25 -3.86 7.87 -7.75
C GLN A 25 -3.71 6.80 -6.68
N GLN A 26 -2.47 6.37 -6.45
CA GLN A 26 -2.11 5.42 -5.42
C GLN A 26 -1.21 6.08 -4.39
N PHE A 27 -1.50 5.81 -3.12
CA PHE A 27 -0.75 6.32 -1.98
C PHE A 27 -0.37 5.17 -1.04
N VAL A 28 0.78 5.29 -0.40
CA VAL A 28 1.27 4.35 0.62
C VAL A 28 1.51 5.12 1.91
N ASP A 29 1.08 4.58 3.04
CA ASP A 29 1.43 5.12 4.36
C ASP A 29 2.83 4.66 4.74
N LEU A 30 3.79 5.57 4.72
CA LEU A 30 5.19 5.32 5.03
C LEU A 30 5.35 4.67 6.42
N ASP A 31 4.59 5.14 7.40
CA ASP A 31 4.72 4.70 8.79
C ASP A 31 4.11 3.30 9.02
N SER A 32 3.38 2.77 8.05
CA SER A 32 2.76 1.45 8.11
C SER A 32 3.61 0.33 7.51
N ILE A 33 4.72 0.67 6.84
CA ILE A 33 5.56 -0.31 6.16
C ILE A 33 6.24 -1.21 7.19
N THR A 34 5.92 -2.50 7.13
CA THR A 34 6.43 -3.51 8.06
C THR A 34 7.02 -4.69 7.29
N VAL A 35 8.22 -5.13 7.66
CA VAL A 35 8.83 -6.36 7.13
C VAL A 35 8.20 -7.58 7.79
N LEU A 36 7.64 -8.49 7.00
CA LEU A 36 7.03 -9.73 7.48
C LEU A 36 8.01 -10.91 7.47
N GLY A 37 9.02 -10.86 6.60
CA GLY A 37 10.01 -11.90 6.42
C GLY A 37 10.94 -11.58 5.24
N PRO A 38 11.85 -12.49 4.87
CA PRO A 38 12.78 -12.27 3.76
C PRO A 38 12.03 -11.94 2.47
N GLY A 39 12.21 -10.70 1.98
CA GLY A 39 11.58 -10.23 0.74
C GLY A 39 10.06 -10.03 0.80
N GLN A 40 9.43 -10.06 1.99
CA GLN A 40 8.00 -9.84 2.16
C GLN A 40 7.74 -8.64 3.06
N VAL A 41 6.89 -7.72 2.59
CA VAL A 41 6.53 -6.50 3.30
C VAL A 41 5.02 -6.33 3.34
N GLN A 42 4.52 -5.59 4.32
CA GLN A 42 3.13 -5.17 4.43
C GLN A 42 3.10 -3.65 4.50
N ALA A 43 2.12 -3.03 3.85
CA ALA A 43 1.87 -1.60 3.95
C ALA A 43 0.38 -1.29 3.84
N SER A 44 -0.05 -0.27 4.57
CA SER A 44 -1.33 0.37 4.31
C SER A 44 -1.22 1.24 3.05
N SER A 45 -2.21 1.14 2.19
CA SER A 45 -2.28 1.94 0.97
C SER A 45 -3.69 2.47 0.77
N TYR A 46 -3.84 3.54 0.00
CA TYR A 46 -5.16 3.89 -0.51
C TYR A 46 -5.10 4.28 -1.98
N TYR A 47 -6.19 3.96 -2.65
CA TYR A 47 -6.43 4.25 -4.04
C TYR A 47 -7.53 5.31 -4.14
N VAL A 48 -7.34 6.28 -5.03
CA VAL A 48 -8.37 7.29 -5.37
C VAL A 48 -8.77 7.13 -6.83
N ASP A 49 -10.05 6.89 -7.09
CA ASP A 49 -10.65 6.90 -8.44
C ASP A 49 -11.59 8.09 -8.60
N ARG A 50 -11.35 8.92 -9.62
CA ARG A 50 -12.18 10.10 -9.94
C ARG A 50 -12.99 9.93 -11.22
N ARG A 51 -12.85 8.80 -11.94
CA ARG A 51 -13.50 8.59 -13.25
C ARG A 51 -15.03 8.53 -13.18
N ALA A 52 -15.59 8.16 -12.03
CA ALA A 52 -17.02 8.01 -11.80
C ALA A 52 -17.75 9.30 -11.37
N GLY A 53 -17.11 10.47 -11.45
CA GLY A 53 -17.70 11.77 -11.14
C GLY A 53 -17.68 12.16 -9.65
N SER A 54 -17.72 11.20 -8.72
CA SER A 54 -17.35 11.39 -7.32
C SER A 54 -16.05 10.65 -7.00
N PRO A 55 -15.07 11.29 -6.34
CA PRO A 55 -13.84 10.61 -5.91
C PRO A 55 -14.17 9.47 -4.94
N GLN A 56 -13.81 8.25 -5.31
CA GLN A 56 -13.88 7.09 -4.44
C GLN A 56 -12.50 6.84 -3.85
N ARG A 57 -12.43 6.71 -2.53
CA ARG A 57 -11.22 6.28 -1.82
C ARG A 57 -11.44 4.88 -1.29
N THR A 58 -10.52 3.97 -1.61
CA THR A 58 -10.48 2.64 -1.00
C THR A 58 -9.15 2.47 -0.28
N THR A 59 -9.21 2.03 0.96
CA THR A 59 -8.02 1.76 1.79
C THR A 59 -7.79 0.27 1.86
N TYR A 60 -6.52 -0.11 1.78
CA TYR A 60 -6.03 -1.47 1.76
C TYR A 60 -4.95 -1.65 2.82
N LEU A 61 -4.89 -2.84 3.40
CA LEU A 61 -3.67 -3.38 3.96
C LEU A 61 -3.17 -4.44 2.97
N THR A 62 -2.04 -4.16 2.33
CA THR A 62 -1.53 -4.97 1.23
C THR A 62 -0.20 -5.58 1.64
N GLU A 63 -0.03 -6.87 1.37
CA GLU A 63 1.25 -7.55 1.45
C GLU A 63 1.87 -7.65 0.06
N TYR A 64 3.19 -7.50 0.02
CA TYR A 64 3.99 -7.60 -1.20
C TYR A 64 5.09 -8.64 -1.03
N ASP A 65 5.26 -9.46 -2.06
CA ASP A 65 6.42 -10.33 -2.28
C ASP A 65 7.36 -9.61 -3.25
N CYS A 66 8.39 -8.97 -2.70
CA CYS A 66 9.32 -8.11 -3.43
C CYS A 66 10.14 -8.87 -4.47
N GLN A 67 10.43 -10.16 -4.23
CA GLN A 67 11.21 -10.99 -5.16
C GLN A 67 10.32 -11.60 -6.23
N GLY A 68 9.17 -12.15 -5.83
CA GLY A 68 8.21 -12.76 -6.73
C GLY A 68 7.37 -11.76 -7.53
N ARG A 69 7.46 -10.45 -7.20
CA ARG A 69 6.67 -9.37 -7.82
C ARG A 69 5.18 -9.63 -7.75
N ARG A 70 4.69 -9.93 -6.55
CA ARG A 70 3.28 -10.25 -6.28
C ARG A 70 2.73 -9.42 -5.13
N PHE A 71 1.41 -9.23 -5.12
CA PHE A 71 0.70 -8.59 -4.02
C PHE A 71 -0.55 -9.38 -3.62
N ARG A 72 -1.03 -9.16 -2.40
CA ARG A 72 -2.36 -9.56 -1.94
C ARG A 72 -2.88 -8.55 -0.93
N ASP A 73 -4.18 -8.33 -0.92
CA ASP A 73 -4.86 -7.49 0.06
C ASP A 73 -5.33 -8.35 1.22
N VAL A 74 -4.81 -8.10 2.42
CA VAL A 74 -5.22 -8.81 3.65
C VAL A 74 -6.42 -8.14 4.33
N VAL A 75 -6.57 -6.83 4.12
CA VAL A 75 -7.76 -6.06 4.53
C VAL A 75 -8.08 -5.07 3.42
N PHE A 76 -9.35 -4.99 3.02
CA PHE A 76 -9.82 -3.96 2.09
C PHE A 76 -11.28 -3.63 2.39
N ASP A 77 -11.62 -2.34 2.40
CA ASP A 77 -12.98 -1.84 2.58
C ASP A 77 -13.45 -1.18 1.29
N GLY A 78 -13.72 -2.01 0.28
CA GLY A 78 -14.14 -1.54 -1.03
C GLY A 78 -14.50 -2.68 -2.00
N PRO A 79 -15.06 -2.33 -3.17
CA PRO A 79 -15.56 -3.31 -4.15
C PRO A 79 -14.45 -4.06 -4.89
N VAL A 80 -13.20 -3.58 -4.82
CA VAL A 80 -12.05 -4.13 -5.54
C VAL A 80 -10.96 -4.44 -4.53
N GLY A 81 -10.49 -5.68 -4.51
CA GLY A 81 -9.40 -6.20 -3.67
C GLY A 81 -9.15 -7.68 -3.98
N SER A 82 -7.95 -8.19 -3.66
CA SER A 82 -7.60 -9.59 -3.91
C SER A 82 -6.90 -10.23 -2.72
N ALA A 83 -7.59 -11.15 -2.02
CA ALA A 83 -6.97 -11.96 -0.96
C ALA A 83 -5.95 -13.00 -1.47
N GLN A 84 -5.96 -13.28 -2.78
CA GLN A 84 -5.00 -14.17 -3.42
C GLN A 84 -3.79 -13.40 -3.93
N TRP A 85 -2.62 -14.05 -3.94
CA TRP A 85 -1.42 -13.51 -4.57
C TRP A 85 -1.64 -13.28 -6.07
N GLN A 86 -1.48 -12.04 -6.52
CA GLN A 86 -1.57 -11.62 -7.92
C GLN A 86 -0.24 -11.02 -8.37
N PRO A 87 0.14 -11.16 -9.65
CA PRO A 87 1.29 -10.46 -10.20
C PRO A 87 1.05 -8.94 -10.19
N VAL A 88 2.07 -8.14 -9.88
CA VAL A 88 1.94 -6.66 -9.91
C VAL A 88 2.07 -6.07 -11.32
N ASP A 89 2.71 -6.76 -12.26
CA ASP A 89 3.10 -6.17 -13.54
C ASP A 89 1.94 -5.66 -14.43
N PRO A 90 0.75 -6.31 -14.46
CA PRO A 90 -0.40 -5.78 -15.18
C PRO A 90 -0.97 -4.47 -14.60
N ASP A 91 -0.67 -4.17 -13.33
CA ASP A 91 -1.20 -3.02 -12.60
C ASP A 91 -0.08 -2.02 -12.26
N PRO A 92 0.08 -0.93 -13.02
CA PRO A 92 1.14 0.05 -12.77
C PRO A 92 1.03 0.75 -11.41
N LEU A 93 -0.17 0.83 -10.82
CA LEU A 93 -0.38 1.48 -9.52
C LEU A 93 0.13 0.57 -8.40
N ASN A 94 -0.27 -0.71 -8.41
CA ASN A 94 0.21 -1.69 -7.44
C ASN A 94 1.71 -1.98 -7.60
N ARG A 95 2.23 -1.98 -8.83
CA ARG A 95 3.67 -2.09 -9.08
C ARG A 95 4.45 -0.97 -8.39
N ALA A 96 4.02 0.28 -8.55
CA ALA A 96 4.72 1.41 -7.93
C ALA A 96 4.61 1.41 -6.40
N ALA A 97 3.46 1.01 -5.85
CA ALA A 97 3.29 0.85 -4.41
C ALA A 97 4.21 -0.24 -3.84
N MET A 98 4.33 -1.38 -4.54
CA MET A 98 5.29 -2.43 -4.20
C MET A 98 6.73 -1.91 -4.26
N ASP A 99 7.15 -1.30 -5.37
CA ASP A 99 8.51 -0.84 -5.56
C ASP A 99 8.91 0.17 -4.46
N PHE A 100 8.00 1.08 -4.08
CA PHE A 100 8.19 2.00 -2.97
C PHE A 100 8.34 1.28 -1.62
N ALA A 101 7.37 0.42 -1.26
CA ALA A 101 7.37 -0.26 0.03
C ALA A 101 8.59 -1.19 0.19
N CYS A 102 8.94 -1.92 -0.87
CA CYS A 102 10.10 -2.80 -0.90
C CYS A 102 11.42 -2.03 -0.80
N ALA A 103 11.51 -0.82 -1.36
CA ALA A 103 12.70 0.02 -1.25
C ALA A 103 12.90 0.53 0.20
N ILE A 104 11.84 1.01 0.85
CA ILE A 104 11.89 1.44 2.26
C ILE A 104 12.29 0.28 3.18
N ALA A 105 11.69 -0.89 2.98
CA ALA A 105 12.03 -2.07 3.77
C ALA A 105 13.50 -2.48 3.65
N GLN A 106 14.11 -2.30 2.47
CA GLN A 106 15.53 -2.58 2.26
C GLN A 106 16.45 -1.56 2.93
N THR A 107 16.01 -0.30 3.10
CA THR A 107 16.80 0.73 3.81
C THR A 107 16.76 0.57 5.33
N ASP A 108 15.73 -0.10 5.86
CA ASP A 108 15.57 -0.36 7.30
C ASP A 108 16.17 -1.70 7.77
N GLN A 109 16.83 -2.45 6.87
CA GLN A 109 17.60 -3.64 7.24
C GLN A 109 19.00 -3.23 7.75
N PRO A 110 19.42 -3.63 8.96
CA PRO A 110 20.74 -3.34 9.51
C PRO A 110 21.89 -4.07 8.79
#